data_AF-A0A3M1A9W6-F1
#
_entry.id   AF-A0A3M1A9W6-F1
#
_cell.length_a   1.000
_cell.length_b   1.000
_cell.length_c   1.000
_cell.angle_alpha   90.00
_cell.angle_beta   90.00
_cell.angle_gamma   90.00
#
_symmetry.space_group_name_H-M   'P 1'
#
loop_
_entity.id
_entity.type
_entity.pdbx_description
1 polymer ?
#
loop_
_entity_poly.entity_id
_entity_poly.type
_entity_poly.pdbx_seq_one_letter_code
_entity_poly.pdbx_strand_id
1 'polypeptide(L)'
;MNQQDEALKDLRYVANARKVLSLSQQYNEERKLVLQRLAEVQQLEEQILDYQDRALYRIAASIRNKLQDLLQQFQSKGVAGTLLLDEFQDERQAIFRQIEELDQIIAKAETAGDKTAARRAYKQRERLIETLDNYQADKSIRNINYFIDYPLATKESFIKYRKNILSEISQEMDLENKKLTHYLNQVQSLQEIAAYSPDLDAKLDLEILEEDLSQLQNNTSQLDAWVAENQVENIQTDFDRWADFSGFGMSDITFQTIQEKNKQLSDYASKIGLINKILIHKKEELEKKIAEYDEQVRKIEEKLHKEKIEQEKKEREKYFKEHYFETEEKENSGL
;
A
#
# COMPACT_ATOMS: atom_id res chain seq x y z
N MET A 1 -12.19 11.41 -22.29
CA MET A 1 -11.28 10.90 -21.24
C MET A 1 -10.70 12.11 -20.53
N ASN A 2 -10.83 12.18 -19.21
CA ASN A 2 -10.50 13.37 -18.42
C ASN A 2 -8.97 13.51 -18.30
N GLN A 3 -8.42 14.63 -18.77
CA GLN A 3 -6.99 14.98 -18.62
C GLN A 3 -6.52 14.99 -17.16
N GLN A 4 -7.44 15.21 -16.21
CA GLN A 4 -7.15 15.15 -14.78
C GLN A 4 -6.84 13.73 -14.28
N ASP A 5 -7.52 12.71 -14.81
CA ASP A 5 -7.29 11.31 -14.40
C ASP A 5 -5.96 10.78 -14.93
N GLU A 6 -5.57 11.23 -16.13
CA GLU A 6 -4.30 10.90 -16.77
C GLU A 6 -3.12 11.56 -16.02
N ALA A 7 -3.24 12.85 -15.68
CA ALA A 7 -2.25 13.54 -14.84
C ALA A 7 -2.10 12.90 -13.44
N LEU A 8 -3.18 12.42 -12.85
CA LEU A 8 -3.16 11.72 -11.55
C LEU A 8 -2.48 10.35 -11.65
N LYS A 9 -2.64 9.63 -12.78
CA LYS A 9 -1.93 8.38 -13.05
C LYS A 9 -0.43 8.62 -13.23
N ASP A 10 -0.05 9.65 -13.97
CA ASP A 10 1.36 10.00 -14.19
C ASP A 10 2.05 10.42 -12.88
N LEU A 11 1.39 11.23 -12.06
CA LEU A 11 1.89 11.61 -10.73
C LEU A 11 2.06 10.39 -9.80
N ARG A 12 1.12 9.44 -9.83
CA ARG A 12 1.22 8.17 -9.08
C ARG A 12 2.40 7.33 -9.55
N TYR A 13 2.61 7.26 -10.86
CA TYR A 13 3.73 6.52 -11.44
C TYR A 13 5.06 7.07 -10.93
N VAL A 14 5.28 8.39 -11.00
CA VAL A 14 6.54 9.01 -10.56
C VAL A 14 6.77 8.84 -9.05
N ALA A 15 5.74 9.05 -8.22
CA ALA A 15 5.86 8.88 -6.77
C ALA A 15 6.22 7.43 -6.37
N ASN A 16 5.59 6.44 -6.99
CA ASN A 16 5.87 5.03 -6.72
C ASN A 16 7.21 4.58 -7.30
N ALA A 17 7.61 5.10 -8.46
CA ALA A 17 8.88 4.80 -9.10
C ALA A 17 10.10 5.15 -8.21
N ARG A 18 10.00 6.16 -7.32
CA ARG A 18 11.06 6.49 -6.35
C ARG A 18 11.25 5.39 -5.30
N LYS A 19 10.15 4.87 -4.78
CA LYS A 19 10.17 3.76 -3.83
C LYS A 19 10.74 2.49 -4.48
N VAL A 20 10.41 2.29 -5.75
CA VAL A 20 10.95 1.21 -6.57
C VAL A 20 12.44 1.37 -6.85
N LEU A 21 12.89 2.60 -7.16
CA LEU A 21 14.32 2.91 -7.33
C LEU A 21 15.12 2.57 -6.06
N SER A 22 14.61 2.95 -4.87
CA SER A 22 15.27 2.60 -3.60
C SER A 22 15.30 1.09 -3.33
N LEU A 23 14.22 0.37 -3.63
CA LEU A 23 14.17 -1.08 -3.51
C LEU A 23 15.15 -1.75 -4.48
N SER A 24 15.21 -1.30 -5.74
CA SER A 24 16.16 -1.82 -6.74
C SER A 24 17.62 -1.57 -6.33
N GLN A 25 17.91 -0.41 -5.74
CA GLN A 25 19.23 -0.11 -5.18
C GLN A 25 19.60 -1.08 -4.04
N GLN A 26 18.68 -1.32 -3.10
CA GLN A 26 18.89 -2.31 -2.02
C GLN A 26 19.14 -3.72 -2.58
N TYR A 27 18.37 -4.13 -3.59
CA TYR A 27 18.59 -5.41 -4.28
C TYR A 27 19.98 -5.50 -4.94
N ASN A 28 20.45 -4.41 -5.55
CA ASN A 28 21.78 -4.36 -6.15
C ASN A 28 22.90 -4.41 -5.09
N GLU A 29 22.69 -3.78 -3.92
CA GLU A 29 23.61 -3.86 -2.77
C GLU A 29 23.67 -5.28 -2.20
N GLU A 30 22.52 -5.94 -2.02
CA GLU A 30 22.46 -7.35 -1.61
C GLU A 30 23.18 -8.26 -2.60
N ARG A 31 22.96 -8.04 -3.90
CA ARG A 31 23.66 -8.78 -4.96
C ARG A 31 25.18 -8.57 -4.89
N LYS A 32 25.63 -7.34 -4.67
CA LYS A 32 27.06 -7.02 -4.50
C LYS A 32 27.64 -7.77 -3.29
N LEU A 33 26.92 -7.78 -2.17
CA LEU A 33 27.34 -8.49 -0.97
C LEU A 33 27.43 -10.00 -1.19
N VAL A 34 26.47 -10.61 -1.90
CA VAL A 34 26.51 -12.03 -2.25
C VAL A 34 27.71 -12.35 -3.15
N LEU A 35 28.03 -11.50 -4.13
CA LEU A 35 29.22 -11.67 -4.98
C LEU A 35 30.52 -11.58 -4.17
N GLN A 36 30.61 -10.63 -3.22
CA GLN A 36 31.76 -10.52 -2.31
C GLN A 36 31.93 -11.78 -1.46
N ARG A 37 30.85 -12.29 -0.87
CA ARG A 37 30.89 -13.55 -0.10
C ARG A 37 31.28 -14.75 -0.95
N LEU A 38 30.89 -14.77 -2.22
CA LEU A 38 31.28 -15.83 -3.15
C LEU A 38 32.80 -15.79 -3.41
N ALA A 39 33.37 -14.60 -3.60
CA ALA A 39 34.83 -14.44 -3.73
C ALA A 39 35.59 -14.87 -2.46
N GLU A 40 35.09 -14.50 -1.27
CA GLU A 40 35.67 -14.95 0.02
C GLU A 40 35.64 -16.48 0.16
N VAL A 41 34.51 -17.12 -0.23
CA VAL A 41 34.39 -18.59 -0.20
C VAL A 41 35.35 -19.23 -1.20
N GLN A 42 35.56 -18.62 -2.37
CA GLN A 42 36.51 -19.13 -3.36
C GLN A 42 37.96 -19.04 -2.85
N GLN A 43 38.34 -17.94 -2.19
CA GLN A 43 39.65 -17.83 -1.53
C GLN A 43 39.82 -18.86 -0.41
N LEU A 44 38.77 -19.14 0.36
CA LEU A 44 38.78 -20.19 1.37
C LEU A 44 38.91 -21.58 0.74
N GLU A 45 38.26 -21.84 -0.40
CA GLU A 45 38.42 -23.10 -1.14
C GLU A 45 39.87 -23.30 -1.60
N GLU A 46 40.52 -22.27 -2.13
CA GLU A 46 41.94 -22.30 -2.51
C GLU A 46 42.83 -22.63 -1.30
N GLN A 47 42.65 -21.92 -0.18
CA GLN A 47 43.40 -22.21 1.05
C GLN A 47 43.15 -23.63 1.56
N ILE A 48 41.90 -24.11 1.56
CA ILE A 48 41.55 -25.46 2.02
C ILE A 48 42.19 -26.54 1.14
N LEU A 49 42.29 -26.30 -0.18
CA LEU A 49 42.97 -27.20 -1.11
C LEU A 49 44.47 -27.30 -0.79
N ASP A 50 45.11 -26.19 -0.44
CA ASP A 50 46.51 -26.18 -0.01
C ASP A 50 46.73 -27.01 1.27
N TYR A 51 45.80 -26.94 2.24
CA TYR A 51 45.83 -27.73 3.47
C TYR A 51 45.26 -29.16 3.33
N GLN A 52 44.73 -29.53 2.16
CA GLN A 52 44.14 -30.83 1.84
C GLN A 52 42.98 -31.28 2.76
N ASP A 53 42.25 -30.36 3.38
CA ASP A 53 41.11 -30.71 4.25
C ASP A 53 39.81 -30.94 3.44
N ARG A 54 39.54 -32.22 3.18
CA ARG A 54 38.36 -32.65 2.42
C ARG A 54 37.03 -32.35 3.10
N ALA A 55 36.98 -32.25 4.43
CA ALA A 55 35.74 -31.99 5.17
C ALA A 55 35.36 -30.51 5.05
N LEU A 56 36.34 -29.61 5.24
CA LEU A 56 36.14 -28.18 5.05
C LEU A 56 35.80 -27.82 3.60
N TYR A 57 36.42 -28.52 2.63
CA TYR A 57 36.12 -28.29 1.21
C TYR A 57 34.65 -28.57 0.87
N ARG A 58 34.08 -29.65 1.41
CA ARG A 58 32.64 -29.96 1.22
C ARG A 58 31.73 -28.88 1.79
N ILE A 59 32.11 -28.29 2.93
CA ILE A 59 31.35 -27.20 3.55
C ILE A 59 31.43 -25.96 2.68
N ALA A 60 32.62 -25.54 2.25
CA ALA A 60 32.83 -24.40 1.37
C ALA A 60 32.06 -24.54 0.05
N ALA A 61 32.15 -25.71 -0.60
CA ALA A 61 31.41 -26.01 -1.82
C ALA A 61 29.88 -25.94 -1.63
N SER A 62 29.37 -26.39 -0.48
CA SER A 62 27.93 -26.28 -0.17
C SER A 62 27.48 -24.83 0.02
N ILE A 63 28.31 -23.99 0.62
CA ILE A 63 28.06 -22.56 0.79
C ILE A 63 28.10 -21.87 -0.57
N ARG A 64 29.09 -22.19 -1.41
CA ARG A 64 29.23 -21.68 -2.78
C ARG A 64 27.99 -21.98 -3.62
N ASN A 65 27.51 -23.23 -3.60
CA ASN A 65 26.30 -23.63 -4.32
C ASN A 65 25.06 -22.86 -3.82
N LYS A 66 24.90 -22.67 -2.50
CA LYS A 66 23.80 -21.85 -1.95
C LYS A 66 23.88 -20.39 -2.38
N LEU A 67 25.08 -19.80 -2.42
CA LEU A 67 25.29 -18.42 -2.89
C LEU A 67 25.00 -18.30 -4.40
N GLN A 68 25.36 -19.31 -5.20
CA GLN A 68 25.02 -19.38 -6.62
C GLN A 68 23.51 -19.52 -6.86
N ASP A 69 22.83 -20.36 -6.07
CA ASP A 69 21.37 -20.51 -6.14
C ASP A 69 20.67 -19.18 -5.78
N LEU A 70 21.16 -18.45 -4.78
CA LEU A 70 20.68 -17.11 -4.47
C LEU A 70 20.90 -16.13 -5.62
N LEU A 71 22.07 -16.17 -6.28
CA LEU A 71 22.36 -15.37 -7.48
C LEU A 71 21.41 -15.68 -8.65
N GLN A 72 21.06 -16.95 -8.86
CA GLN A 72 20.09 -17.34 -9.88
C GLN A 72 18.67 -16.88 -9.53
N GLN A 73 18.30 -16.92 -8.25
CA GLN A 73 16.99 -16.41 -7.80
C GLN A 73 16.83 -14.90 -8.03
N PHE A 74 17.93 -14.13 -7.98
CA PHE A 74 17.90 -12.71 -8.37
C PHE A 74 17.62 -12.51 -9.87
N GLN A 75 17.95 -13.47 -10.74
CA GLN A 75 17.62 -13.42 -12.18
C GLN A 75 16.16 -13.80 -12.46
N SER A 76 15.60 -14.76 -11.72
CA SER A 76 14.26 -15.31 -11.98
C SER A 76 13.10 -14.49 -11.41
N LYS A 77 13.33 -13.58 -10.45
CA LYS A 77 12.27 -12.71 -9.89
C LYS A 77 11.76 -11.62 -10.86
N GLY A 78 12.29 -11.55 -12.09
CA GLY A 78 11.90 -10.57 -13.10
C GLY A 78 10.67 -10.90 -13.96
N VAL A 79 9.96 -12.02 -13.79
CA VAL A 79 9.03 -12.54 -14.85
C VAL A 79 7.51 -12.42 -14.54
N ALA A 80 7.07 -11.93 -13.38
CA ALA A 80 5.62 -11.89 -13.09
C ALA A 80 5.11 -10.52 -12.58
N GLY A 81 4.85 -9.57 -13.47
CA GLY A 81 4.01 -8.42 -13.13
C GLY A 81 3.65 -7.60 -14.35
N THR A 82 2.35 -7.62 -14.63
CA THR A 82 1.54 -6.74 -15.49
C THR A 82 0.12 -7.31 -15.46
N LEU A 83 -0.03 -8.65 -15.55
CA LEU A 83 -1.34 -9.32 -15.43
C LEU A 83 -2.08 -8.97 -14.14
N LEU A 84 -1.41 -9.04 -12.99
CA LEU A 84 -2.07 -8.85 -11.70
C LEU A 84 -2.59 -7.42 -11.52
N LEU A 85 -1.82 -6.39 -11.88
CA LEU A 85 -2.21 -4.99 -11.64
C LEU A 85 -3.36 -4.54 -12.57
N ASP A 86 -3.35 -5.03 -13.81
CA ASP A 86 -4.43 -4.80 -14.78
C ASP A 86 -5.68 -5.59 -14.37
N GLU A 87 -5.56 -6.86 -13.95
CA GLU A 87 -6.66 -7.64 -13.37
C GLU A 87 -7.24 -6.96 -12.12
N PHE A 88 -6.41 -6.36 -11.27
CA PHE A 88 -6.86 -5.60 -10.10
C PHE A 88 -7.59 -4.32 -10.48
N GLN A 89 -7.10 -3.58 -11.48
CA GLN A 89 -7.79 -2.38 -11.96
C GLN A 89 -9.12 -2.75 -12.60
N ASP A 90 -9.16 -3.80 -13.41
CA ASP A 90 -10.35 -4.28 -14.10
C ASP A 90 -11.39 -4.85 -13.12
N GLU A 91 -11.00 -5.67 -12.14
CA GLU A 91 -11.88 -6.15 -11.07
C GLU A 91 -12.46 -4.98 -10.27
N ARG A 92 -11.61 -3.99 -9.91
CA ARG A 92 -12.06 -2.82 -9.17
C ARG A 92 -13.03 -1.97 -9.98
N GLN A 93 -12.76 -1.77 -11.26
CA GLN A 93 -13.64 -1.03 -12.16
C GLN A 93 -14.96 -1.76 -12.36
N ALA A 94 -14.95 -3.09 -12.42
CA ALA A 94 -16.15 -3.92 -12.49
C ALA A 94 -17.02 -3.79 -11.22
N ILE A 95 -16.40 -3.77 -10.03
CA ILE A 95 -17.12 -3.57 -8.76
C ILE A 95 -17.73 -2.15 -8.71
N PHE A 96 -17.01 -1.11 -9.16
CA PHE A 96 -17.57 0.25 -9.23
C PHE A 96 -18.78 0.33 -10.16
N ARG A 97 -18.72 -0.30 -11.35
CA ARG A 97 -19.87 -0.36 -12.27
C ARG A 97 -21.07 -1.05 -11.63
N GLN A 98 -20.85 -2.14 -10.91
CA GLN A 98 -21.94 -2.83 -10.18
C GLN A 98 -22.55 -1.97 -9.06
N ILE A 99 -21.75 -1.14 -8.38
CA ILE A 99 -22.26 -0.19 -7.39
C ILE A 99 -23.13 0.88 -8.05
N GLU A 100 -22.70 1.44 -9.19
CA GLU A 100 -23.49 2.41 -9.94
C GLU A 100 -24.81 1.81 -10.47
N GLU A 101 -24.77 0.57 -10.95
CA GLU A 101 -25.98 -0.16 -11.35
C GLU A 101 -26.94 -0.37 -10.18
N LEU A 102 -26.42 -0.73 -9.00
CA LEU A 102 -27.23 -0.88 -7.78
C LEU A 102 -27.82 0.45 -7.32
N ASP A 103 -27.09 1.56 -7.43
CA ASP A 103 -27.61 2.90 -7.12
C ASP A 103 -28.75 3.30 -8.05
N GLN A 104 -28.64 2.97 -9.35
CA GLN A 104 -29.73 3.16 -10.30
C GLN A 104 -30.96 2.29 -9.99
N ILE A 105 -30.74 1.04 -9.56
CA ILE A 105 -31.82 0.12 -9.16
C ILE A 105 -32.52 0.64 -7.90
N ILE A 106 -31.77 1.14 -6.92
CA ILE A 106 -32.32 1.76 -5.70
C ILE A 106 -33.23 2.93 -6.07
N ALA A 107 -32.73 3.88 -6.88
CA ALA A 107 -33.50 5.05 -7.28
C ALA A 107 -34.80 4.70 -8.04
N LYS A 108 -34.75 3.66 -8.91
CA LYS A 108 -35.93 3.17 -9.62
C LYS A 108 -36.91 2.42 -8.70
N ALA A 109 -36.41 1.63 -7.76
CA ALA A 109 -37.24 0.90 -6.81
C ALA A 109 -37.92 1.83 -5.80
N GLU A 110 -37.25 2.89 -5.36
CA GLU A 110 -37.82 3.91 -4.47
C GLU A 110 -38.92 4.73 -5.16
N THR A 111 -38.72 5.12 -6.42
CA THR A 111 -39.74 5.83 -7.20
C THR A 111 -40.95 4.93 -7.53
N ALA A 112 -40.73 3.63 -7.71
CA ALA A 112 -41.80 2.65 -7.93
C ALA A 112 -42.49 2.17 -6.63
N GLY A 113 -41.98 2.55 -5.45
CA GLY A 113 -42.50 2.11 -4.15
C GLY A 113 -42.18 0.65 -3.78
N ASP A 114 -41.31 -0.03 -4.52
CA ASP A 114 -40.87 -1.40 -4.22
C ASP A 114 -39.77 -1.39 -3.15
N LYS A 115 -40.21 -1.35 -1.90
CA LYS A 115 -39.34 -1.38 -0.72
C LYS A 115 -38.50 -2.66 -0.62
N THR A 116 -38.93 -3.76 -1.24
CA THR A 116 -38.20 -5.03 -1.16
C THR A 116 -37.00 -5.06 -2.10
N ALA A 117 -37.17 -4.57 -3.33
CA ALA A 117 -36.08 -4.42 -4.28
C ALA A 117 -35.04 -3.40 -3.80
N ALA A 118 -35.48 -2.24 -3.29
CA ALA A 118 -34.58 -1.22 -2.74
C ALA A 118 -33.74 -1.78 -1.59
N ARG A 119 -34.35 -2.48 -0.64
CA ARG A 119 -33.63 -3.04 0.52
C ARG A 119 -32.64 -4.15 0.14
N ARG A 120 -32.94 -4.95 -0.90
CA ARG A 120 -32.01 -5.95 -1.43
C ARG A 120 -30.82 -5.27 -2.11
N ALA A 121 -31.06 -4.25 -2.94
CA ALA A 121 -30.01 -3.51 -3.61
C ALA A 121 -29.09 -2.77 -2.62
N TYR A 122 -29.65 -2.16 -1.56
CA TYR A 122 -28.87 -1.57 -0.46
C TYR A 122 -27.92 -2.58 0.21
N LYS A 123 -28.42 -3.78 0.55
CA LYS A 123 -27.58 -4.83 1.15
C LYS A 123 -26.49 -5.32 0.22
N GLN A 124 -26.79 -5.46 -1.07
CA GLN A 124 -25.80 -5.88 -2.06
C GLN A 124 -24.70 -4.82 -2.23
N ARG A 125 -25.10 -3.54 -2.24
CA ARG A 125 -24.20 -2.39 -2.31
C ARG A 125 -23.27 -2.30 -1.10
N GLU A 126 -23.80 -2.43 0.12
CA GLU A 126 -22.98 -2.49 1.35
C GLU A 126 -21.95 -3.61 1.29
N ARG A 127 -22.34 -4.81 0.84
CA ARG A 127 -21.42 -5.93 0.69
C ARG A 127 -20.30 -5.65 -0.31
N LEU A 128 -20.60 -5.00 -1.44
CA LEU A 128 -19.57 -4.63 -2.42
C LEU A 128 -18.62 -3.55 -1.88
N ILE A 129 -19.13 -2.59 -1.10
CA ILE A 129 -18.32 -1.57 -0.42
C ILE A 129 -17.42 -2.21 0.64
N GLU A 130 -17.97 -3.08 1.49
CA GLU A 130 -17.21 -3.81 2.50
C GLU A 130 -16.18 -4.74 1.84
N THR A 131 -16.52 -5.36 0.71
CA THR A 131 -15.55 -6.13 -0.09
C THR A 131 -14.44 -5.22 -0.58
N LEU A 132 -14.74 -4.03 -1.12
CA LEU A 132 -13.76 -3.02 -1.57
C LEU A 132 -12.83 -2.55 -0.45
N ASP A 133 -13.37 -2.31 0.74
CA ASP A 133 -12.61 -1.88 1.92
C ASP A 133 -11.71 -3.01 2.44
N ASN A 134 -12.22 -4.24 2.50
CA ASN A 134 -11.43 -5.41 2.88
C ASN A 134 -10.40 -5.81 1.81
N TYR A 135 -10.70 -5.60 0.52
CA TYR A 135 -9.76 -5.84 -0.59
C TYR A 135 -8.55 -4.90 -0.52
N GLN A 136 -8.70 -3.70 0.07
CA GLN A 136 -7.60 -2.77 0.34
C GLN A 136 -6.80 -3.14 1.59
N ALA A 137 -7.43 -3.77 2.59
CA ALA A 137 -6.81 -4.04 3.89
C ALA A 137 -6.02 -5.37 3.96
N ASP A 138 -6.49 -6.43 3.30
CA ASP A 138 -5.99 -7.80 3.55
C ASP A 138 -5.00 -8.38 2.52
N LYS A 139 -4.81 -7.77 1.35
CA LYS A 139 -3.74 -8.21 0.44
C LYS A 139 -2.48 -7.39 0.67
N SER A 140 -1.56 -7.94 1.48
CA SER A 140 -0.15 -7.60 1.34
C SER A 140 0.23 -7.79 -0.13
N ILE A 141 0.43 -6.70 -0.87
CA ILE A 141 0.86 -6.74 -2.27
C ILE A 141 2.30 -7.28 -2.28
N ARG A 142 2.44 -8.60 -2.17
CA ARG A 142 3.71 -9.31 -2.03
C ARG A 142 4.40 -9.53 -3.39
N ASN A 143 3.70 -9.34 -4.50
CA ASN A 143 4.21 -9.53 -5.86
C ASN A 143 3.92 -8.30 -6.73
N ILE A 144 4.58 -7.17 -6.46
CA ILE A 144 4.77 -6.13 -7.47
C ILE A 144 6.07 -6.49 -8.18
N ASN A 145 6.04 -6.81 -9.47
CA ASN A 145 7.27 -7.00 -10.24
C ASN A 145 7.74 -5.63 -10.73
N TYR A 146 8.49 -5.00 -9.83
CA TYR A 146 9.08 -3.68 -9.98
C TYR A 146 9.82 -3.46 -11.30
N PHE A 147 10.36 -4.52 -11.90
CA PHE A 147 11.15 -4.47 -13.13
C PHE A 147 10.31 -4.23 -14.39
N ILE A 148 9.02 -4.61 -14.38
CA ILE A 148 8.12 -4.46 -15.54
C ILE A 148 7.24 -3.21 -15.38
N ASP A 149 6.74 -2.95 -14.17
CA ASP A 149 5.85 -1.81 -13.92
C ASP A 149 6.60 -0.46 -13.99
N TYR A 150 7.92 -0.47 -13.76
CA TYR A 150 8.76 0.74 -13.73
C TYR A 150 10.07 0.55 -14.52
N PRO A 151 10.00 0.41 -15.87
CA PRO A 151 11.15 0.08 -16.70
C PRO A 151 12.21 1.18 -16.70
N LEU A 152 11.80 2.45 -16.56
CA LEU A 152 12.72 3.58 -16.51
C LEU A 152 13.53 3.63 -15.20
N ALA A 153 12.87 3.49 -14.05
CA ALA A 153 13.54 3.45 -12.75
C ALA A 153 14.49 2.25 -12.65
N THR A 154 14.07 1.12 -13.20
CA THR A 154 14.90 -0.08 -13.31
C THR A 154 16.13 0.15 -14.17
N LYS A 155 15.96 0.70 -15.37
CA LYS A 155 17.06 1.02 -16.29
C LYS A 155 18.05 1.99 -15.66
N GLU A 156 17.58 3.02 -14.97
CA GLU A 156 18.41 3.99 -14.25
C GLU A 156 19.20 3.34 -13.11
N SER A 157 18.54 2.50 -12.30
CA SER A 157 19.21 1.77 -11.21
C SER A 157 20.30 0.82 -11.72
N PHE A 158 20.06 0.14 -12.84
CA PHE A 158 21.01 -0.77 -13.47
C PHE A 158 22.20 -0.03 -14.08
N ILE A 159 21.95 1.12 -14.69
CA ILE A 159 23.01 1.99 -15.24
C ILE A 159 23.89 2.53 -14.10
N LYS A 160 23.28 2.98 -13.01
CA LYS A 160 24.03 3.43 -11.82
C LYS A 160 24.88 2.29 -11.24
N TYR A 161 24.32 1.09 -11.14
CA TYR A 161 25.05 -0.10 -10.71
C TYR A 161 26.25 -0.42 -11.63
N ARG A 162 26.02 -0.47 -12.95
CA ARG A 162 27.09 -0.74 -13.94
C ARG A 162 28.18 0.33 -13.91
N LYS A 163 27.81 1.60 -13.75
CA LYS A 163 28.75 2.71 -13.59
C LYS A 163 29.62 2.56 -12.35
N ASN A 164 29.01 2.20 -11.21
CA ASN A 164 29.77 1.95 -9.98
C ASN A 164 30.76 0.80 -10.16
N ILE A 165 30.34 -0.31 -10.78
CA ILE A 165 31.24 -1.44 -11.07
C ILE A 165 32.40 -1.02 -11.98
N LEU A 166 32.12 -0.34 -13.09
CA LEU A 166 33.17 0.10 -14.01
C LEU A 166 34.14 1.08 -13.34
N SER A 167 33.63 1.95 -12.45
CA SER A 167 34.47 2.85 -11.65
C SER A 167 35.34 2.09 -10.65
N GLU A 168 34.81 1.06 -10.00
CA GLU A 168 35.57 0.21 -9.07
C GLU A 168 36.67 -0.56 -9.82
N ILE A 169 36.32 -1.20 -10.94
CA ILE A 169 37.26 -1.91 -11.82
C ILE A 169 38.35 -0.97 -12.33
N SER A 170 38.01 0.25 -12.76
CA SER A 170 39.00 1.25 -13.19
C SER A 170 39.96 1.64 -12.07
N GLN A 171 39.48 1.80 -10.83
CA GLN A 171 40.35 2.10 -9.68
C GLN A 171 41.27 0.93 -9.34
N GLU A 172 40.76 -0.31 -9.41
CA GLU A 172 41.56 -1.51 -9.18
C GLU A 172 42.65 -1.67 -10.25
N MET A 173 42.34 -1.43 -11.53
CA MET A 173 43.32 -1.46 -12.61
C MET A 173 44.40 -0.38 -12.46
N ASP A 174 44.02 0.84 -12.05
CA ASP A 174 44.97 1.91 -11.75
C ASP A 174 45.95 1.53 -10.62
N LEU A 175 45.46 0.85 -9.58
CA LEU A 175 46.30 0.36 -8.48
C LEU A 175 47.20 -0.77 -8.95
N GLU A 176 46.68 -1.69 -9.75
CA GLU A 176 47.43 -2.83 -10.25
C GLU A 176 48.53 -2.40 -11.24
N ASN A 177 48.23 -1.47 -12.15
CA ASN A 177 49.22 -0.86 -13.04
C ASN A 177 50.37 -0.19 -12.26
N LYS A 178 50.07 0.49 -11.15
CA LYS A 178 51.10 1.08 -10.28
C LYS A 178 51.98 0.00 -9.64
N LYS A 179 51.40 -1.12 -9.19
CA LYS A 179 52.17 -2.25 -8.64
C LYS A 179 53.03 -2.92 -9.72
N LEU A 180 52.46 -3.20 -10.90
CA LEU A 180 53.19 -3.80 -12.01
C LEU A 180 54.37 -2.92 -12.45
N THR A 181 54.16 -1.61 -12.54
CA THR A 181 55.24 -0.65 -12.82
C THR A 181 56.31 -0.69 -11.73
N HIS A 182 55.91 -0.80 -10.46
CA HIS A 182 56.86 -0.93 -9.35
C HIS A 182 57.67 -2.23 -9.44
N TYR A 183 57.03 -3.37 -9.72
CA TYR A 183 57.72 -4.66 -9.87
C TYR A 183 58.64 -4.70 -11.08
N LEU A 184 58.23 -4.14 -12.22
CA LEU A 184 59.10 -4.00 -13.40
C LEU A 184 60.36 -3.20 -13.08
N ASN A 185 60.23 -2.07 -12.36
CA ASN A 185 61.39 -1.29 -11.93
C ASN A 185 62.31 -2.09 -10.96
N GLN A 186 61.74 -2.91 -10.08
CA GLN A 186 62.52 -3.79 -9.20
C GLN A 186 63.27 -4.85 -10.01
N VAL A 187 62.61 -5.52 -10.96
CA VAL A 187 63.23 -6.52 -11.83
C VAL A 187 64.37 -5.90 -12.64
N GLN A 188 64.17 -4.70 -13.21
CA GLN A 188 65.24 -3.97 -13.90
C GLN A 188 66.44 -3.69 -12.99
N SER A 189 66.22 -3.23 -11.75
CA SER A 189 67.33 -3.03 -10.80
C SER A 189 68.05 -4.34 -10.45
N LEU A 190 67.32 -5.46 -10.36
CA LEU A 190 67.89 -6.78 -10.09
C LEU A 190 68.66 -7.32 -11.28
N GLN A 191 68.20 -7.08 -12.50
CA GLN A 191 68.92 -7.40 -13.74
C GLN A 191 70.23 -6.60 -13.85
N GLU A 192 70.23 -5.32 -13.49
CA GLU A 192 71.46 -4.50 -13.45
C GLU A 192 72.49 -5.06 -12.45
N ILE A 193 72.05 -5.53 -11.29
CA ILE A 193 72.91 -6.17 -10.28
C ILE A 193 73.38 -7.56 -10.77
N ALA A 194 72.46 -8.35 -11.33
CA ALA A 194 72.72 -9.68 -11.85
C ALA A 194 73.64 -9.65 -13.07
N ALA A 195 73.69 -8.55 -13.84
CA ALA A 195 74.61 -8.39 -14.97
C ALA A 195 76.07 -8.68 -14.60
N TYR A 196 76.48 -8.33 -13.37
CA TYR A 196 77.82 -8.56 -12.83
C TYR A 196 77.99 -9.94 -12.14
N SER A 197 76.91 -10.70 -11.99
CA SER A 197 76.93 -12.06 -11.46
C SER A 197 77.22 -13.10 -12.56
N PRO A 198 78.00 -14.15 -12.28
CA PRO A 198 78.23 -15.27 -13.20
C PRO A 198 77.05 -16.26 -13.27
N ASP A 199 76.02 -16.11 -12.43
CA ASP A 199 74.86 -17.00 -12.39
C ASP A 199 73.94 -16.75 -13.59
N LEU A 200 73.88 -17.73 -14.50
CA LEU A 200 73.13 -17.64 -15.75
C LEU A 200 71.65 -17.99 -15.56
N ASP A 201 71.34 -18.86 -14.60
CA ASP A 201 69.97 -19.30 -14.31
C ASP A 201 69.17 -18.13 -13.71
N ALA A 202 69.77 -17.39 -12.76
CA ALA A 202 69.17 -16.20 -12.18
C ALA A 202 68.90 -15.08 -13.20
N LYS A 203 69.70 -14.98 -14.27
CA LYS A 203 69.46 -14.01 -15.36
C LYS A 203 68.28 -14.42 -16.22
N LEU A 204 68.21 -15.71 -16.57
CA LEU A 204 67.12 -16.26 -17.36
C LEU A 204 65.78 -16.15 -16.62
N ASP A 205 65.76 -16.44 -15.30
CA ASP A 205 64.57 -16.30 -14.47
C ASP A 205 64.08 -14.84 -14.39
N LEU A 206 65.00 -13.87 -14.30
CA LEU A 206 64.65 -12.44 -14.31
C LEU A 206 64.15 -11.95 -15.68
N GLU A 207 64.65 -12.51 -16.78
CA GLU A 207 64.17 -12.21 -18.13
C GLU A 207 62.74 -12.75 -18.34
N ILE A 208 62.48 -13.99 -17.92
CA ILE A 208 61.13 -14.58 -17.95
C ILE A 208 60.17 -13.76 -17.07
N LEU A 209 60.58 -13.37 -15.87
CA LEU A 209 59.75 -12.57 -14.97
C LEU A 209 59.44 -11.17 -15.53
N GLU A 210 60.39 -10.54 -16.22
CA GLU A 210 60.13 -9.26 -16.92
C GLU A 210 59.12 -9.44 -18.05
N GLU A 211 59.25 -10.50 -18.84
CA GLU A 211 58.30 -10.83 -19.90
C GLU A 211 56.89 -11.04 -19.35
N ASP A 212 56.75 -11.85 -18.30
CA ASP A 212 55.46 -12.14 -17.64
C ASP A 212 54.81 -10.85 -17.09
N LEU A 213 55.60 -10.01 -16.41
CA LEU A 213 55.10 -8.73 -15.87
C LEU A 213 54.70 -7.75 -16.99
N SER A 214 55.44 -7.72 -18.10
CA SER A 214 55.11 -6.90 -19.27
C SER A 214 53.83 -7.38 -19.96
N GLN A 215 53.66 -8.69 -20.10
CA GLN A 215 52.42 -9.28 -20.61
C GLN A 215 51.22 -8.96 -19.71
N LEU A 216 51.38 -9.07 -18.39
CA LEU A 216 50.34 -8.66 -17.42
C LEU A 216 50.00 -7.18 -17.55
N GLN A 217 50.98 -6.29 -17.70
CA GLN A 217 50.74 -4.86 -17.89
C GLN A 217 49.98 -4.56 -19.19
N ASN A 218 50.33 -5.24 -20.28
CA ASN A 218 49.62 -5.13 -21.56
C ASN A 218 48.17 -5.61 -21.45
N ASN A 219 47.93 -6.72 -20.76
CA ASN A 219 46.58 -7.24 -20.54
C ASN A 219 45.74 -6.27 -19.69
N THR A 220 46.31 -5.71 -18.62
CA THR A 220 45.64 -4.68 -17.81
C THR A 220 45.32 -3.43 -18.63
N SER A 221 46.25 -2.99 -19.49
CA SER A 221 46.03 -1.84 -20.38
C SER A 221 44.92 -2.09 -21.42
N GLN A 222 44.79 -3.33 -21.91
CA GLN A 222 43.67 -3.71 -22.79
C GLN A 222 42.33 -3.70 -22.05
N LEU A 223 42.31 -4.12 -20.77
CA LEU A 223 41.12 -4.04 -19.93
C LEU A 223 40.75 -2.58 -19.62
N ASP A 224 41.73 -1.70 -19.38
CA ASP A 224 41.51 -0.26 -19.23
C ASP A 224 40.87 0.35 -20.48
N ALA A 225 41.40 0.02 -21.67
CA ALA A 225 40.84 0.46 -22.94
C ALA A 225 39.40 -0.04 -23.12
N TRP A 226 39.15 -1.31 -22.79
CA TRP A 226 37.80 -1.88 -22.84
C TRP A 226 36.83 -1.18 -21.87
N VAL A 227 37.26 -0.84 -20.65
CA VAL A 227 36.44 -0.09 -19.69
C VAL A 227 36.15 1.32 -20.19
N ALA A 228 37.12 1.98 -20.82
CA ALA A 228 36.93 3.30 -21.43
C ALA A 228 35.91 3.26 -22.58
N GLU A 229 35.96 2.22 -23.43
CA GLU A 229 35.00 2.02 -24.52
C GLU A 229 33.59 1.66 -24.03
N ASN A 230 33.48 1.00 -22.89
CA ASN A 230 32.21 0.53 -22.32
C ASN A 230 31.59 1.47 -21.29
N GLN A 231 32.04 2.73 -21.24
CA GLN A 231 31.45 3.75 -20.37
C GLN A 231 29.95 3.90 -20.67
N VAL A 232 29.16 3.82 -19.61
CA VAL A 232 27.70 3.89 -19.73
C VAL A 232 27.28 5.34 -19.89
N GLU A 233 26.53 5.66 -20.94
CA GLU A 233 25.93 6.98 -21.13
C GLU A 233 25.12 7.38 -19.89
N ASN A 234 25.32 8.62 -19.40
CA ASN A 234 24.49 9.15 -18.33
C ASN A 234 23.08 9.37 -18.88
N ILE A 235 22.13 8.53 -18.47
CA ILE A 235 20.72 8.88 -18.61
C ILE A 235 20.45 9.99 -17.59
N GLN A 236 20.39 11.23 -18.05
CA GLN A 236 19.84 12.34 -17.28
C GLN A 236 18.32 12.25 -17.30
N THR A 237 17.78 11.28 -16.59
CA THR A 237 16.40 11.37 -16.13
C THR A 237 16.41 12.29 -14.92
N ASP A 238 15.77 13.46 -15.03
CA ASP A 238 15.57 14.43 -13.94
C ASP A 238 14.58 13.85 -12.89
N PHE A 239 14.66 12.54 -12.63
CA PHE A 239 13.66 11.73 -11.95
C PHE A 239 13.42 12.24 -10.52
N ASP A 240 14.48 12.57 -9.80
CA ASP A 240 14.37 13.16 -8.45
C ASP A 240 13.60 14.48 -8.48
N ARG A 241 13.84 15.31 -9.50
CA ARG A 241 13.16 16.60 -9.67
C ARG A 241 11.68 16.40 -9.98
N TRP A 242 11.35 15.49 -10.90
CA TRP A 242 9.96 15.15 -11.23
C TRP A 242 9.24 14.48 -10.06
N ALA A 243 9.93 13.64 -9.29
CA ALA A 243 9.40 13.00 -8.10
C ALA A 243 9.08 14.00 -7.00
N ASP A 244 9.96 14.96 -6.76
CA ASP A 244 9.71 16.03 -5.80
C ASP A 244 8.51 16.91 -6.24
N PHE A 245 8.44 17.29 -7.52
CA PHE A 245 7.27 18.00 -8.06
C PHE A 245 5.97 17.18 -7.93
N SER A 246 6.05 15.86 -8.14
CA SER A 246 4.88 14.99 -8.02
C SER A 246 4.40 14.82 -6.57
N GLY A 247 5.33 14.80 -5.60
CA GLY A 247 5.02 14.77 -4.18
C GLY A 247 4.27 16.02 -3.72
N PHE A 248 4.65 17.20 -4.21
CA PHE A 248 3.94 18.45 -3.96
C PHE A 248 2.54 18.45 -4.60
N GLY A 249 2.42 18.05 -5.88
CA GLY A 249 1.13 17.98 -6.56
C GLY A 249 0.15 16.98 -5.93
N MET A 250 0.65 15.84 -5.45
CA MET A 250 -0.15 14.88 -4.68
C MET A 250 -0.65 15.45 -3.36
N SER A 251 0.20 16.18 -2.63
CA SER A 251 -0.17 16.83 -1.37
C SER A 251 -1.28 17.85 -1.57
N ASP A 252 -1.23 18.64 -2.65
CA ASP A 252 -2.27 19.62 -2.98
C ASP A 252 -3.58 18.95 -3.40
N ILE A 253 -3.53 17.88 -4.21
CA ILE A 253 -4.72 17.12 -4.59
C ILE A 253 -5.35 16.43 -3.38
N THR A 254 -4.55 15.83 -2.50
CA THR A 254 -5.07 15.25 -1.24
C THR A 254 -5.64 16.32 -0.32
N PHE A 255 -5.02 17.49 -0.23
CA PHE A 255 -5.55 18.62 0.52
C PHE A 255 -6.90 19.11 -0.03
N GLN A 256 -7.04 19.27 -1.35
CA GLN A 256 -8.31 19.61 -1.99
C GLN A 256 -9.39 18.55 -1.73
N THR A 257 -9.03 17.27 -1.86
CA THR A 257 -9.97 16.16 -1.59
C THR A 257 -10.43 16.16 -0.12
N ILE A 258 -9.51 16.42 0.82
CA ILE A 258 -9.83 16.57 2.25
C ILE A 258 -10.73 17.79 2.48
N GLN A 259 -10.48 18.90 1.80
CA GLN A 259 -11.30 20.10 1.89
C GLN A 259 -12.72 19.89 1.36
N GLU A 260 -12.87 19.17 0.24
CA GLU A 260 -14.17 18.77 -0.30
C GLU A 260 -14.92 17.83 0.65
N LYS A 261 -14.24 16.83 1.23
CA LYS A 261 -14.82 15.94 2.24
C LYS A 261 -15.24 16.70 3.51
N ASN A 262 -14.44 17.66 3.96
CA ASN A 262 -14.80 18.54 5.08
C ASN A 262 -16.01 19.41 4.76
N LYS A 263 -16.14 19.90 3.52
CA LYS A 263 -17.33 20.63 3.07
C LYS A 263 -18.57 19.72 3.07
N GLN A 264 -18.46 18.50 2.56
CA GLN A 264 -19.54 17.50 2.61
C GLN A 264 -19.94 17.17 4.06
N LEU A 265 -18.98 17.01 4.96
CA LEU A 265 -19.23 16.81 6.39
C LEU A 265 -19.95 17.99 7.04
N SER A 266 -19.54 19.22 6.71
CA SER A 266 -20.22 20.44 7.16
C SER A 266 -21.67 20.50 6.65
N ASP A 267 -21.89 20.16 5.38
CA ASP A 267 -23.23 20.10 4.78
C ASP A 267 -24.09 19.02 5.47
N TYR A 268 -23.54 17.84 5.76
CA TYR A 268 -24.24 16.81 6.53
C TYR A 268 -24.54 17.24 7.97
N ALA A 269 -23.60 17.91 8.64
CA ALA A 269 -23.81 18.45 9.99
C ALA A 269 -24.94 19.49 9.99
N SER A 270 -25.01 20.35 8.97
CA SER A 270 -26.10 21.33 8.82
C SER A 270 -27.46 20.66 8.59
N LYS A 271 -27.50 19.59 7.77
CA LYS A 271 -28.71 18.78 7.54
C LYS A 271 -29.16 18.07 8.81
N ILE A 272 -28.25 17.51 9.59
CA ILE A 272 -28.55 16.92 10.90
C ILE A 272 -29.10 17.97 11.86
N GLY A 273 -28.54 19.18 11.87
CA GLY A 273 -29.07 20.31 12.63
C GLY A 273 -30.50 20.68 12.25
N LEU A 274 -30.83 20.67 10.96
CA LEU A 274 -32.20 20.88 10.47
C LEU A 274 -33.14 19.75 10.90
N ILE A 275 -32.72 18.49 10.79
CA ILE A 275 -33.51 17.33 11.23
C ILE A 275 -33.80 17.42 12.73
N ASN A 276 -32.81 17.77 13.56
CA ASN A 276 -33.01 17.95 15.00
C ASN A 276 -34.02 19.06 15.31
N LYS A 277 -33.99 20.19 14.58
CA LYS A 277 -35.00 21.25 14.74
C LYS A 277 -36.41 20.75 14.41
N ILE A 278 -36.56 19.97 13.33
CA ILE A 278 -37.84 19.37 12.95
C ILE A 278 -38.33 18.39 14.03
N LEU A 279 -37.43 17.57 14.57
CA LEU A 279 -37.75 16.61 15.64
C LEU A 279 -38.17 17.32 16.92
N ILE A 280 -37.49 18.40 17.33
CA ILE A 280 -37.87 19.21 18.49
C ILE A 280 -39.26 19.82 18.27
N HIS A 281 -39.51 20.39 17.10
CA HIS A 281 -40.82 20.98 16.80
C HIS A 281 -41.94 19.92 16.78
N LYS A 282 -41.66 18.73 16.24
CA LYS A 282 -42.60 17.60 16.30
C LYS A 282 -42.86 17.10 17.71
N LYS A 283 -41.83 17.10 18.57
CA LYS A 283 -41.97 16.77 19.99
C LYS A 283 -42.90 17.77 20.69
N GLU A 284 -42.69 19.07 20.49
CA GLU A 284 -43.56 20.12 21.05
C GLU A 284 -45.01 20.01 20.54
N GLU A 285 -45.20 19.69 19.25
CA GLU A 285 -46.54 19.48 18.66
C GLU A 285 -47.25 18.28 19.31
N LEU A 286 -46.52 17.18 19.57
CA LEU A 286 -47.06 16.00 20.23
C LEU A 286 -47.36 16.26 21.71
N GLU A 287 -46.50 16.98 22.43
CA GLU A 287 -46.75 17.37 23.82
C GLU A 287 -48.02 18.23 23.94
N LYS A 288 -48.24 19.17 23.01
CA LYS A 288 -49.49 19.94 22.95
C LYS A 288 -50.72 19.05 22.72
N LYS A 289 -50.64 18.12 21.76
CA LYS A 289 -51.75 17.17 21.50
C LYS A 289 -52.05 16.27 22.70
N ILE A 290 -51.03 15.83 23.42
CA ILE A 290 -51.21 15.05 24.65
C ILE A 290 -51.93 15.89 25.71
N ALA A 291 -51.52 17.14 25.92
CA ALA A 291 -52.20 18.04 26.86
C ALA A 291 -53.67 18.31 26.46
N GLU A 292 -53.95 18.49 25.17
CA GLU A 292 -55.32 18.64 24.66
C GLU A 292 -56.16 17.38 24.89
N TYR A 293 -55.60 16.19 24.67
CA TYR A 293 -56.28 14.93 24.96
C TYR A 293 -56.53 14.72 26.44
N ASP A 294 -55.58 15.04 27.31
CA ASP A 294 -55.76 14.96 28.77
C ASP A 294 -56.90 15.86 29.24
N GLU A 295 -57.03 17.07 28.68
CA GLU A 295 -58.13 17.97 29.00
C GLU A 295 -59.49 17.45 28.50
N GLN A 296 -59.51 16.83 27.31
CA GLN A 296 -60.71 16.18 26.79
C GLN A 296 -61.13 14.99 27.66
N VAL A 297 -60.19 14.14 28.09
CA VAL A 297 -60.44 13.02 29.01
C VAL A 297 -61.03 13.54 30.31
N ARG A 298 -60.46 14.58 30.90
CA ARG A 298 -60.95 15.19 32.14
C ARG A 298 -62.38 15.72 32.00
N LYS A 299 -62.72 16.37 30.88
CA LYS A 299 -64.09 16.82 30.57
C LYS A 299 -65.07 15.67 30.42
N ILE A 300 -64.62 14.54 29.85
CA ILE A 300 -65.44 13.32 29.72
C ILE A 300 -65.68 12.69 31.10
N GLU A 301 -64.64 12.59 31.94
CA GLU A 301 -64.75 12.09 33.31
C GLU A 301 -65.74 12.93 34.14
N GLU A 302 -65.65 14.26 34.06
CA GLU A 302 -66.61 15.15 34.74
C GLU A 302 -68.04 14.96 34.26
N LYS A 303 -68.25 14.77 32.95
CA LYS A 303 -69.58 14.48 32.38
C LYS A 303 -70.11 13.14 32.88
N LEU A 304 -69.31 12.09 32.82
CA LEU A 304 -69.66 10.76 33.34
C LEU A 304 -69.99 10.80 34.82
N HIS A 305 -69.21 11.55 35.61
CA HIS A 305 -69.46 11.68 37.04
C HIS A 305 -70.78 12.42 37.33
N LYS A 306 -71.10 13.48 36.56
CA LYS A 306 -72.39 14.18 36.65
C LYS A 306 -73.56 13.27 36.26
N GLU A 307 -73.44 12.55 35.15
CA GLU A 307 -74.45 11.59 34.69
C GLU A 307 -74.69 10.49 35.73
N LYS A 308 -73.62 9.97 36.35
CA LYS A 308 -73.72 8.99 37.43
C LYS A 308 -74.47 9.55 38.65
N ILE A 309 -74.16 10.78 39.06
CA ILE A 309 -74.89 11.44 40.17
C ILE A 309 -76.37 11.65 39.80
N GLU A 310 -76.67 12.03 38.56
CA GLU A 310 -78.06 12.17 38.11
C GLU A 310 -78.80 10.83 38.07
N GLN A 311 -78.15 9.75 37.64
CA GLN A 311 -78.71 8.41 37.69
C GLN A 311 -78.97 7.97 39.13
N GLU A 312 -78.01 8.13 40.05
CA GLU A 312 -78.19 7.83 41.47
C GLU A 312 -79.33 8.65 42.09
N LYS A 313 -79.47 9.93 41.71
CA LYS A 313 -80.61 10.76 42.14
C LYS A 313 -81.94 10.23 41.61
N LYS A 314 -82.02 9.90 40.32
CA LYS A 314 -83.22 9.30 39.71
C LYS A 314 -83.58 7.96 40.33
N GLU A 315 -82.59 7.12 40.63
CA GLU A 315 -82.76 5.85 41.32
C GLU A 315 -83.26 6.05 42.76
N ARG A 316 -82.70 7.02 43.50
CA ARG A 316 -83.20 7.39 44.83
C ARG A 316 -84.62 7.94 44.79
N GLU A 317 -84.95 8.81 43.83
CA GLU A 317 -86.31 9.32 43.65
C GLU A 317 -87.30 8.22 43.29
N LYS A 318 -86.88 7.27 42.44
CA LYS A 318 -87.69 6.10 42.07
C LYS A 318 -87.90 5.19 43.28
N TYR A 319 -86.83 4.87 44.02
CA TYR A 319 -86.91 4.13 45.28
C TYR A 319 -87.81 4.82 46.32
N PHE A 320 -87.69 6.15 46.44
CA PHE A 320 -88.55 6.93 47.33
C PHE A 320 -90.02 6.87 46.89
N LYS A 321 -90.31 7.00 45.59
CA LYS A 321 -91.69 6.86 45.07
C LYS A 321 -92.24 5.44 45.25
N GLU A 322 -91.42 4.41 45.10
CA GLU A 322 -91.84 3.02 45.21
C GLU A 322 -92.02 2.58 46.68
N HIS A 323 -91.17 3.03 47.60
CA HIS A 323 -91.21 2.56 49.00
C HIS A 323 -91.80 3.55 50.02
N TYR A 324 -91.77 4.87 49.78
CA TYR A 324 -92.33 5.84 50.75
C TYR A 324 -93.86 5.75 50.84
N PHE A 325 -94.54 5.35 49.75
CA PHE A 325 -95.98 5.11 49.75
C PHE A 325 -96.37 3.70 50.23
N GLU A 326 -95.47 2.71 50.22
CA GLU A 326 -95.75 1.38 50.79
C GLU A 326 -95.65 1.35 52.33
N THR A 327 -94.93 2.29 52.95
CA THR A 327 -94.85 2.40 54.41
C THR A 327 -95.98 3.22 55.05
N GLU A 328 -96.55 4.23 54.38
CA GLU A 328 -97.72 4.94 54.93
C GLU A 328 -99.02 4.11 54.90
N GLU A 329 -99.20 3.20 53.94
CA GLU A 329 -100.35 2.27 53.97
C GLU A 329 -100.26 1.25 55.12
N LYS A 330 -99.05 0.96 55.64
CA LYS A 330 -98.86 0.05 56.78
C LYS A 330 -98.91 0.73 58.16
N GLU A 331 -98.63 2.03 58.28
CA GLU A 331 -98.80 2.74 59.55
C GLU A 331 -100.24 3.25 59.77
N ASN A 332 -101.00 3.58 58.71
CA ASN A 332 -102.42 3.96 58.84
C ASN A 332 -103.41 2.79 58.96
N SER A 333 -102.92 1.54 58.96
CA SER A 333 -103.74 0.34 59.19
C SER A 333 -103.40 -0.41 60.49
N GLY A 334 -102.76 0.28 61.46
CA GLY A 334 -102.41 -0.30 62.75
C GLY A 334 -102.23 0.68 63.90
N LEU A 335 -103.26 1.50 64.21
CA LEU A 335 -103.83 1.73 65.56
C LEU A 335 -104.88 2.83 65.57
#